data_AF-A0A7W0FSI0-F1
#
_entry.id   AF-A0A7W0FSI0-F1
#
_cell.length_a   1.000
_cell.length_b   1.000
_cell.length_c   1.000
_cell.angle_alpha   90.00
_cell.angle_beta   90.00
_cell.angle_gamma   90.00
#
_symmetry.space_group_name_H-M   'P 1'
#
loop_
_entity.id
_entity.type
_entity.pdbx_description
1 polymer ?
#
loop_
_entity_poly.entity_id
_entity_poly.type
_entity_poly.pdbx_seq_one_letter_code
_entity_poly.pdbx_strand_id
1 'polypeptide(L)'
;MRLWPRRKLYIDSLPKTHDIRFAVIFLLGFGVLVAGVYAVGHAIAGDRLPSGTTVAGVDVGGMRAGRARTVLQTELVPRLETPVMARVAGQTFRLDPQESGLTLDIDATIDEALGGGEWDPRHMLHVVTGGGPVDPVVVVDAGEMRAALHAIEKRVRREPVDAEVTFPGGQVQVRYAEPGRTLDKVTASERLRTALLSQDREVSFPLTVVEPEVSSTAATRFVTKKAGPAVSAPVRLRVLGQTLTVPPRVFGPALEVSAGDRDLHLRIDAEALMARSQRFMERLPRRPVDARIEIRGGLPIVVPGRAGITVTPKDWGAAVLRAATRDGSGRDARPEISSAMAQFTTQQARLLRVQQRLAAHATRYTDEAVGDVTVPARALDGTLLFPGDSFNFAKRVDIGGSPKAASLVAATVYDVAFRSGLTIVERTSSPFYDGQFSPGVDASVGSEAALVVRNDSPFGVYIHAYVDSVQHGAGLVHVELFSSRYVRVSIKSSPRYDVVAPQVLLDTSPQCRPRQGVPGFKIDVRRTMRRAAGDPGRRELTHTQYSPLDAVVCR
;
A
#
# COMPACT_ATOMS: atom_id res chain seq x y z
N MET A 1 66.34 84.29 41.61
CA MET A 1 66.95 85.04 40.49
C MET A 1 67.99 84.13 39.85
N ARG A 2 67.75 83.66 38.62
CA ARG A 2 68.42 84.13 37.38
C ARG A 2 69.92 83.74 37.36
N LEU A 3 70.52 83.13 36.35
CA LEU A 3 70.20 82.84 34.95
C LEU A 3 71.29 81.84 34.48
N TRP A 4 70.95 80.92 33.59
CA TRP A 4 71.94 80.23 32.76
C TRP A 4 72.80 81.24 31.97
N PRO A 5 74.04 80.86 31.63
CA PRO A 5 74.43 80.98 30.24
C PRO A 5 75.16 79.75 29.69
N ARG A 6 74.60 79.25 28.58
CA ARG A 6 75.25 78.72 27.38
C ARG A 6 76.71 78.25 27.54
N ARG A 7 76.90 76.94 27.76
CA ARG A 7 78.14 76.28 27.36
C ARG A 7 78.11 76.01 25.85
N LYS A 8 79.14 76.52 25.18
CA LYS A 8 79.48 76.29 23.77
C LYS A 8 79.65 74.78 23.55
N LEU A 9 78.88 74.21 22.61
CA LEU A 9 79.31 73.01 21.89
C LEU A 9 80.50 73.43 21.01
N TYR A 10 81.70 72.96 21.36
CA TYR A 10 82.75 72.79 20.37
C TYR A 10 82.84 71.28 20.12
N ILE A 11 82.46 70.91 18.91
CA ILE A 11 82.62 69.58 18.32
C ILE A 11 84.13 69.42 18.12
N ASP A 12 84.77 68.64 18.98
CA ASP A 12 86.15 68.21 18.75
C ASP A 12 86.42 66.92 19.53
N SER A 13 86.14 65.81 18.87
CA SER A 13 87.00 64.63 18.84
C SER A 13 86.23 63.48 18.18
N LEU A 14 86.18 63.50 16.85
CA LEU A 14 86.14 62.24 16.10
C LEU A 14 87.23 61.35 16.72
N PRO A 15 86.91 60.13 17.21
CA PRO A 15 87.90 59.33 17.89
C PRO A 15 89.06 59.10 16.92
N LYS A 16 90.27 59.43 17.38
CA LYS A 16 91.51 59.14 16.65
C LYS A 16 91.43 57.69 16.18
N THR A 17 91.82 57.46 14.93
CA THR A 17 91.70 56.18 14.23
C THR A 17 92.22 54.97 15.00
N HIS A 18 93.02 55.15 16.07
CA HIS A 18 93.50 54.09 16.96
C HIS A 18 92.45 53.55 17.96
N ASP A 19 91.53 54.34 18.52
CA ASP A 19 90.54 53.84 19.51
C ASP A 19 89.37 53.11 18.84
N ILE A 20 88.96 53.55 17.64
CA ILE A 20 88.02 52.80 16.80
C ILE A 20 88.66 51.48 16.36
N ARG A 21 89.96 51.48 16.03
CA ARG A 21 90.68 50.24 15.69
C ARG A 21 90.69 49.25 16.85
N PHE A 22 90.96 49.68 18.08
CA PHE A 22 90.92 48.79 19.25
C PHE A 22 89.50 48.29 19.57
N ALA A 23 88.49 49.15 19.52
CA ALA A 23 87.10 48.73 19.70
C ALA A 23 86.64 47.76 18.59
N VAL A 24 87.04 48.00 17.34
CA VAL A 24 86.75 47.12 16.20
C VAL A 24 87.52 45.81 16.30
N ILE A 25 88.79 45.81 16.71
CA ILE A 25 89.58 44.58 16.96
C ILE A 25 89.00 43.79 18.14
N PHE A 26 88.57 44.45 19.20
CA PHE A 26 87.92 43.79 20.34
C PHE A 26 86.56 43.23 19.96
N LEU A 27 85.73 43.96 19.21
CA LEU A 27 84.44 43.47 18.71
C LEU A 27 84.61 42.36 17.66
N LEU A 28 85.64 42.42 16.81
CA LEU A 28 85.99 41.34 15.88
C LEU A 28 86.50 40.11 16.64
N GLY A 29 87.40 40.29 17.61
CA GLY A 29 87.93 39.21 18.44
C GLY A 29 86.84 38.57 19.31
N PHE A 30 85.98 39.38 19.91
CA PHE A 30 84.80 38.92 20.65
C PHE A 30 83.77 38.26 19.73
N GLY A 31 83.56 38.79 18.53
CA GLY A 31 82.72 38.19 17.50
C GLY A 31 83.25 36.82 17.04
N VAL A 32 84.56 36.69 16.84
CA VAL A 32 85.24 35.41 16.52
C VAL A 32 85.16 34.44 17.70
N LEU A 33 85.30 34.92 18.94
CA LEU A 33 85.15 34.09 20.14
C LEU A 33 83.71 33.60 20.30
N VAL A 34 82.72 34.47 20.17
CA VAL A 34 81.29 34.13 20.24
C VAL A 34 80.91 33.20 19.09
N ALA A 35 81.38 33.46 17.87
CA ALA A 35 81.18 32.57 16.73
C ALA A 35 81.87 31.21 16.94
N GLY A 36 83.04 31.18 17.57
CA GLY A 36 83.76 29.95 17.94
C GLY A 36 83.04 29.15 19.02
N VAL A 37 82.58 29.79 20.09
CA VAL A 37 81.77 29.16 21.15
C VAL A 37 80.44 28.67 20.61
N TYR A 38 79.80 29.44 19.73
CA TYR A 38 78.56 29.06 19.06
C TYR A 38 78.76 27.91 18.07
N ALA A 39 79.88 27.90 17.31
CA ALA A 39 80.23 26.79 16.42
C ALA A 39 80.57 25.51 17.18
N VAL A 40 81.25 25.61 18.33
CA VAL A 40 81.51 24.48 19.24
C VAL A 40 80.21 24.01 19.89
N GLY A 41 79.37 24.94 20.36
CA GLY A 41 78.04 24.67 20.91
C GLY A 41 77.16 23.95 19.90
N HIS A 42 77.12 24.41 18.65
CA HIS A 42 76.44 23.75 17.54
C HIS A 42 77.05 22.38 17.20
N ALA A 43 78.37 22.23 17.21
CA ALA A 43 79.01 20.95 16.94
C ALA A 43 78.71 19.88 18.03
N ILE A 44 78.47 20.32 19.26
CA ILE A 44 78.13 19.46 20.40
C ILE A 44 76.62 19.19 20.50
N ALA A 45 75.80 20.22 20.30
CA ALA A 45 74.35 20.17 20.42
C ALA A 45 73.70 19.68 19.12
N GLY A 46 73.98 20.30 17.98
CA GLY A 46 73.54 19.88 16.64
C GLY A 46 72.11 19.33 16.61
N ASP A 47 71.99 18.06 16.22
CA ASP A 47 70.75 17.29 16.14
C ASP A 47 70.49 16.40 17.39
N ARG A 48 71.10 16.71 18.53
CA ARG A 48 70.97 15.90 19.75
C ARG A 48 69.83 16.35 20.63
N LEU A 49 69.10 15.38 21.15
CA LEU A 49 68.06 15.64 22.14
C LEU A 49 68.67 16.06 23.48
N PRO A 50 68.00 16.92 24.25
CA PRO A 50 68.47 17.32 25.56
C PRO A 50 68.72 16.14 26.52
N SER A 51 69.77 16.25 27.34
CA SER A 51 70.15 15.17 28.26
C SER A 51 69.05 14.87 29.29
N GLY A 52 68.72 13.60 29.56
CA GLY A 52 67.62 13.23 30.46
C GLY A 52 66.21 13.40 29.87
N THR A 53 66.08 13.67 28.57
CA THR A 53 64.78 13.64 27.87
C THR A 53 64.23 12.23 27.79
N THR A 54 62.98 12.05 28.22
CA THR A 54 62.28 10.76 28.14
C THR A 54 60.97 10.93 27.39
N VAL A 55 60.65 10.00 26.50
CA VAL A 55 59.38 9.99 25.76
C VAL A 55 58.57 8.78 26.22
N ALA A 56 57.45 9.01 26.91
CA ALA A 56 56.63 7.95 27.53
C ALA A 56 57.46 6.89 28.30
N GLY A 57 58.51 7.32 29.00
CA GLY A 57 59.40 6.46 29.80
C GLY A 57 60.54 5.77 29.03
N VAL A 58 60.71 6.04 27.73
CA VAL A 58 61.88 5.62 26.94
C VAL A 58 62.93 6.75 26.99
N ASP A 59 64.15 6.44 27.44
CA ASP A 59 65.24 7.41 27.51
C ASP A 59 65.86 7.64 26.13
N VAL A 60 65.73 8.88 25.65
CA VAL A 60 66.28 9.34 24.36
C VAL A 60 67.24 10.51 24.54
N GLY A 61 67.53 10.89 25.79
CA GLY A 61 68.33 12.06 26.10
C GLY A 61 69.79 11.90 25.65
N GLY A 62 70.35 12.96 25.05
CA GLY A 62 71.71 12.95 24.52
C GLY A 62 71.91 12.14 23.24
N MET A 63 70.88 11.44 22.75
CA MET A 63 70.91 10.76 21.45
C MET A 63 70.74 11.77 20.32
N ARG A 64 71.34 11.47 19.15
CA ARG A 64 71.00 12.17 17.90
C ARG A 64 69.60 11.80 17.44
N ALA A 65 68.89 12.72 16.80
CA ALA A 65 67.54 12.54 16.29
C ALA A 65 67.37 11.21 15.50
N GLY A 66 68.32 10.88 14.63
CA GLY A 66 68.29 9.62 13.87
C GLY A 66 68.34 8.35 14.73
N ARG A 67 69.10 8.36 15.84
CA ARG A 67 69.18 7.23 16.77
C ARG A 67 67.97 7.18 17.70
N ALA A 68 67.50 8.34 18.16
CA ALA A 68 66.28 8.48 18.94
C ALA A 68 65.08 7.91 18.17
N ARG A 69 64.97 8.20 16.86
CA ARG A 69 63.95 7.61 15.96
C ARG A 69 63.96 6.09 15.99
N THR A 70 65.13 5.46 15.84
CA THR A 70 65.23 3.99 15.88
C THR A 70 64.82 3.42 17.25
N VAL A 71 65.22 4.08 18.34
CA VAL A 71 64.90 3.64 19.71
C VAL A 71 63.39 3.76 19.97
N LEU A 72 62.77 4.90 19.64
CA LEU A 72 61.32 5.09 19.74
C LEU A 72 60.56 4.11 18.85
N GLN A 73 61.04 3.86 17.63
CA GLN A 73 60.42 2.88 16.74
C GLN A 73 60.49 1.44 17.29
N THR A 74 61.55 1.10 18.03
CA THR A 74 61.73 -0.25 18.58
C THR A 74 60.98 -0.44 19.91
N GLU A 75 60.99 0.57 20.78
CA GLU A 75 60.50 0.43 22.15
C GLU A 75 59.09 1.00 22.36
N LEU A 76 58.70 2.04 21.63
CA LEU A 76 57.43 2.74 21.83
C LEU A 76 56.34 2.25 20.86
N VAL A 77 56.69 1.95 19.60
CA VAL A 77 55.71 1.47 18.60
C VAL A 77 55.02 0.18 19.04
N PRO A 78 55.72 -0.90 19.46
CA PRO A 78 55.04 -2.13 19.90
C PRO A 78 54.16 -1.92 21.13
N ARG A 79 54.48 -0.94 21.98
CA ARG A 79 53.67 -0.57 23.16
C ARG A 79 52.41 0.18 22.75
N LEU A 80 52.49 1.06 21.77
CA LEU A 80 51.35 1.83 21.24
C LEU A 80 50.49 1.03 20.25
N GLU A 81 51.00 -0.07 19.71
CA GLU A 81 50.23 -1.07 18.96
C GLU A 81 49.43 -2.01 19.89
N THR A 82 49.63 -1.93 21.21
CA THR A 82 48.81 -2.75 22.12
C THR A 82 47.34 -2.30 22.08
N PRO A 83 46.41 -3.24 21.85
CA PRO A 83 44.99 -2.95 21.74
C PRO A 83 44.40 -2.35 23.02
N VAL A 84 43.50 -1.39 22.85
CA VAL A 84 42.72 -0.81 23.93
C VAL A 84 41.42 -1.60 24.10
N MET A 85 41.09 -1.94 25.33
CA MET A 85 39.85 -2.64 25.69
C MET A 85 38.78 -1.62 26.07
N ALA A 86 37.83 -1.39 25.16
CA ALA A 86 36.72 -0.47 25.37
C ALA A 86 35.51 -1.19 25.99
N ARG A 87 35.06 -0.73 27.17
CA ARG A 87 33.84 -1.21 27.85
C ARG A 87 32.67 -0.26 27.62
N VAL A 88 31.57 -0.78 27.11
CA VAL A 88 30.32 -0.04 26.92
C VAL A 88 29.12 -0.97 27.06
N ALA A 89 28.13 -0.55 27.84
CA ALA A 89 26.91 -1.34 28.13
C ALA A 89 27.18 -2.78 28.63
N GLY A 90 28.24 -3.00 29.41
CA GLY A 90 28.63 -4.31 29.93
C GLY A 90 29.30 -5.24 28.90
N GLN A 91 29.53 -4.76 27.66
CA GLN A 91 30.28 -5.46 26.63
C GLN A 91 31.70 -4.89 26.53
N THR A 92 32.65 -5.73 26.11
CA THR A 92 34.04 -5.34 25.90
C THR A 92 34.41 -5.48 24.43
N PHE A 93 35.01 -4.44 23.87
CA PHE A 93 35.45 -4.35 22.49
C PHE A 93 36.96 -4.16 22.46
N ARG A 94 37.64 -4.92 21.60
CA ARG A 94 39.06 -4.74 21.33
C ARG A 94 39.20 -3.71 20.20
N LEU A 95 39.92 -2.62 20.47
CA LEU A 95 40.25 -1.60 19.48
C LEU A 95 41.75 -1.64 19.23
N ASP A 96 42.13 -1.87 17.98
CA ASP A 96 43.49 -1.69 17.53
C ASP A 96 43.74 -0.19 17.27
N PRO A 97 44.76 0.44 17.87
CA PRO A 97 45.02 1.86 17.70
C PRO A 97 45.25 2.26 16.24
N GLN A 98 46.01 1.48 15.47
CA GLN A 98 46.28 1.80 14.07
C GLN A 98 45.02 1.67 13.21
N GLU A 99 44.24 0.59 13.39
CA GLU A 99 42.96 0.44 12.66
C GLU A 99 41.90 1.48 13.09
N SER A 100 42.07 2.10 14.25
CA SER A 100 41.21 3.17 14.77
C SER A 100 41.69 4.56 14.36
N GLY A 101 42.69 4.67 13.49
CA GLY A 101 43.25 5.95 13.03
C GLY A 101 44.14 6.66 14.03
N LEU A 102 44.69 5.95 15.01
CA LEU A 102 45.65 6.50 15.98
C LEU A 102 47.05 6.03 15.60
N THR A 103 47.88 6.96 15.14
CA THR A 103 49.27 6.68 14.77
C THR A 103 50.23 7.58 15.52
N LEU A 104 51.41 7.04 15.87
CA LEU A 104 52.48 7.82 16.48
C LEU A 104 53.24 8.58 15.39
N ASP A 105 53.34 9.90 15.53
CA ASP A 105 54.23 10.71 14.72
C ASP A 105 55.58 10.83 15.45
N ILE A 106 56.49 9.92 15.10
CA ILE A 106 57.83 9.85 15.70
C ILE A 106 58.63 11.13 15.37
N ASP A 107 58.44 11.68 14.18
CA ASP A 107 59.19 12.85 13.72
C ASP A 107 58.73 14.08 14.49
N ALA A 108 57.42 14.33 14.57
CA ALA A 108 56.87 15.41 15.37
C ALA A 108 57.19 15.26 16.87
N THR A 109 57.23 14.02 17.39
CA THR A 109 57.63 13.75 18.78
C THR A 109 59.10 14.10 19.04
N ILE A 110 59.99 13.81 18.09
CA ILE A 110 61.41 14.17 18.19
C ILE A 110 61.60 15.68 18.07
N ASP A 111 60.88 16.33 17.15
CA ASP A 111 60.94 17.77 16.96
C ASP A 111 60.47 18.51 18.24
N GLU A 112 59.39 18.05 18.87
CA GLU A 112 58.92 18.55 20.17
C GLU A 112 59.98 18.31 21.26
N ALA A 113 60.60 17.13 21.28
CA ALA A 113 61.64 16.79 22.23
C ALA A 113 62.95 17.58 22.03
N LEU A 114 63.24 18.04 20.82
CA LEU A 114 64.36 18.94 20.51
C LEU A 114 64.10 20.34 21.06
N GLY A 115 62.85 20.83 21.04
CA GLY A 115 62.47 22.11 21.64
C GLY A 115 63.02 23.35 20.91
N GLY A 116 63.42 23.20 19.64
CA GLY A 116 63.97 24.27 18.80
C GLY A 116 64.81 23.72 17.63
N GLY A 117 65.18 24.58 16.67
CA GLY A 117 66.04 24.19 15.55
C GLY A 117 67.50 24.01 15.96
N GLU A 118 68.28 23.28 15.14
CA GLU A 118 69.70 22.96 15.38
C GLU A 118 70.59 24.20 15.63
N TRP A 119 70.15 25.37 15.14
CA TRP A 119 70.83 26.66 15.28
C TRP A 119 70.27 27.53 16.42
N ASP A 120 69.27 27.08 17.18
CA ASP A 120 68.71 27.86 18.30
C ASP A 120 69.66 27.85 19.52
N PRO A 121 70.17 29.01 19.98
CA PRO A 121 71.02 29.09 21.17
C PRO A 121 70.38 28.50 22.43
N ARG A 122 69.04 28.50 22.53
CA ARG A 122 68.30 27.92 23.66
C ARG A 122 68.39 26.40 23.64
N HIS A 123 68.24 25.79 22.47
CA HIS A 123 68.42 24.34 22.30
C HIS A 123 69.84 23.93 22.73
N MET A 124 70.86 24.67 22.28
CA MET A 124 72.26 24.40 22.66
C MET A 124 72.50 24.42 24.17
N LEU A 125 71.82 25.33 24.89
CA LEU A 125 71.88 25.38 26.35
C LEU A 125 71.11 24.22 26.99
N HIS A 126 69.90 23.95 26.51
CA HIS A 126 69.04 22.86 27.00
C HIS A 126 69.70 21.48 26.85
N VAL A 127 70.47 21.27 25.78
CA VAL A 127 71.21 20.02 25.59
C VAL A 127 72.16 19.73 26.75
N VAL A 128 72.76 20.77 27.32
CA VAL A 128 73.73 20.70 28.41
C VAL A 128 73.06 20.77 29.79
N THR A 129 72.00 21.56 29.95
CA THR A 129 71.32 21.74 31.25
C THR A 129 70.32 20.62 31.57
N GLY A 130 69.94 19.84 30.56
CA GLY A 130 69.00 18.73 30.68
C GLY A 130 67.59 19.06 30.14
N GLY A 131 66.91 18.01 29.69
CA GLY A 131 65.52 17.97 29.27
C GLY A 131 64.62 17.32 30.32
N GLY A 132 63.40 16.98 29.91
CA GLY A 132 62.37 16.42 30.78
C GLY A 132 61.48 15.39 30.07
N PRO A 133 60.39 14.96 30.70
CA PRO A 133 59.41 14.08 30.06
C PRO A 133 58.67 14.82 28.94
N VAL A 134 58.56 14.18 27.78
CA VAL A 134 57.85 14.66 26.60
C VAL A 134 56.78 13.64 26.23
N ASP A 135 55.55 14.10 26.00
CA ASP A 135 54.46 13.24 25.58
C ASP A 135 54.59 12.89 24.08
N PRO A 136 54.36 11.62 23.69
CA PRO A 136 54.36 11.27 22.28
C PRO A 136 53.26 12.00 21.50
N VAL A 137 53.60 12.51 20.33
CA VAL A 137 52.64 13.17 19.43
C VAL A 137 51.86 12.10 18.66
N VAL A 138 50.55 12.03 18.91
CA VAL A 138 49.63 11.11 18.23
C VAL A 138 48.82 11.85 17.19
N VAL A 139 48.86 11.37 15.95
CA VAL A 139 48.02 11.84 14.85
C VAL A 139 46.74 11.01 14.84
N VAL A 140 45.61 11.72 14.68
CA VAL A 140 44.28 11.11 14.64
C VAL A 140 43.67 11.26 13.26
N ASP A 141 43.45 10.15 12.57
CA ASP A 141 42.59 10.11 11.40
C ASP A 141 41.12 10.12 11.83
N ALA A 142 40.46 11.26 11.61
CA ALA A 142 39.07 11.45 12.02
C ALA A 142 38.07 10.56 11.23
N GLY A 143 38.44 10.05 10.07
CA GLY A 143 37.63 9.12 9.27
C GLY A 143 37.66 7.72 9.88
N GLU A 144 38.86 7.19 10.11
CA GLU A 144 39.08 5.86 10.69
C GLU A 144 38.57 5.78 12.13
N MET A 145 38.82 6.80 12.95
CA MET A 145 38.28 6.91 14.31
C MET A 145 36.75 6.85 14.32
N ARG A 146 36.09 7.59 13.41
CA ARG A 146 34.62 7.54 13.29
C ARG A 146 34.13 6.18 12.85
N ALA A 147 34.84 5.51 11.93
CA ALA A 147 34.48 4.18 11.45
C ALA A 147 34.59 3.14 12.58
N ALA A 148 35.68 3.15 13.35
CA ALA A 148 35.90 2.27 14.50
C ALA A 148 34.81 2.47 15.58
N LEU A 149 34.55 3.71 15.98
CA LEU A 149 33.49 4.02 16.96
C LEU A 149 32.09 3.69 16.42
N HIS A 150 31.85 3.85 15.12
CA HIS A 150 30.57 3.47 14.51
C HIS A 150 30.36 1.95 14.51
N ALA A 151 31.42 1.15 14.34
CA ALA A 151 31.33 -0.30 14.44
C ALA A 151 30.91 -0.75 15.86
N ILE A 152 31.42 -0.09 16.91
CA ILE A 152 30.98 -0.30 18.29
C ILE A 152 29.54 0.16 18.48
N GLU A 153 29.22 1.38 18.04
CA GLU A 153 27.88 1.97 18.13
C GLU A 153 26.82 1.02 17.54
N LYS A 154 27.04 0.43 16.36
CA LYS A 154 26.10 -0.51 15.74
C LYS A 154 25.71 -1.69 16.63
N ARG A 155 26.60 -2.14 17.52
CA ARG A 155 26.35 -3.29 18.41
C ARG A 155 25.68 -2.91 19.73
N VAL A 156 25.85 -1.67 20.19
CA VAL A 156 25.34 -1.21 21.49
C VAL A 156 24.13 -0.26 21.38
N ARG A 157 23.94 0.33 20.20
CA ARG A 157 22.83 1.24 19.89
C ARG A 157 21.50 0.52 20.06
N ARG A 158 20.56 1.22 20.67
CA ARG A 158 19.14 0.85 20.69
C ARG A 158 18.37 2.04 20.17
N GLU A 159 17.56 1.83 19.15
CA GLU A 159 16.67 2.89 18.66
C GLU A 159 15.60 3.21 19.72
N PRO A 160 15.23 4.48 19.88
CA PRO A 160 14.09 4.83 20.73
C PRO A 160 12.81 4.25 20.14
N VAL A 161 11.88 3.87 21.02
CA VAL A 161 10.55 3.42 20.62
C VAL A 161 9.55 4.48 21.07
N ASP A 162 8.78 5.01 20.11
CA ASP A 162 7.77 6.02 20.39
C ASP A 162 6.59 5.46 21.20
N ALA A 163 5.99 6.32 22.02
CA ALA A 163 4.70 6.02 22.61
C ALA A 163 3.62 5.98 21.53
N GLU A 164 2.77 4.97 21.60
CA GLU A 164 1.66 4.78 20.67
C GLU A 164 0.33 4.85 21.42
N VAL A 165 -0.65 5.53 20.83
CA VAL A 165 -2.01 5.60 21.36
C VAL A 165 -2.97 5.00 20.34
N THR A 166 -3.67 3.94 20.73
CA THR A 166 -4.59 3.19 19.85
C THR A 166 -6.00 3.13 20.45
N PHE A 167 -6.97 2.71 19.64
CA PHE A 167 -8.39 2.73 20.00
C PHE A 167 -9.13 1.38 19.76
N PRO A 168 -8.56 0.23 20.16
CA PRO A 168 -9.21 -1.06 19.93
C PRO A 168 -10.57 -1.12 20.61
N GLY A 169 -11.59 -1.56 19.87
CA GLY A 169 -12.98 -1.61 20.36
C GLY A 169 -13.57 -0.26 20.77
N GLY A 170 -12.91 0.86 20.48
CA GLY A 170 -13.32 2.20 20.94
C GLY A 170 -12.84 2.56 22.35
N GLN A 171 -11.83 1.86 22.88
CA GLN A 171 -11.19 2.19 24.15
C GLN A 171 -9.77 2.67 23.92
N VAL A 172 -9.32 3.68 24.67
CA VAL A 172 -7.94 4.18 24.56
C VAL A 172 -6.98 3.16 25.15
N GLN A 173 -5.95 2.81 24.40
CA GLN A 173 -4.80 2.04 24.89
C GLN A 173 -3.52 2.82 24.58
N VAL A 174 -2.58 2.79 25.52
CA VAL A 174 -1.30 3.51 25.41
C VAL A 174 -0.17 2.50 25.55
N ARG A 175 0.70 2.43 24.55
CA ARG A 175 2.02 1.83 24.68
C ARG A 175 2.99 2.96 25.01
N TYR A 176 3.68 2.85 26.14
CA TYR A 176 4.63 3.86 26.57
C TYR A 176 5.91 3.83 25.74
N ALA A 177 6.56 4.99 25.65
CA ALA A 177 7.79 5.15 24.91
C ALA A 177 8.97 4.54 25.68
N GLU A 178 9.95 4.02 24.96
CA GLU A 178 11.19 3.50 25.51
C GLU A 178 12.38 4.33 24.99
N PRO A 179 13.19 4.92 25.87
CA PRO A 179 14.36 5.68 25.46
C PRO A 179 15.37 4.82 24.69
N GLY A 180 15.91 5.40 23.62
CA GLY A 180 17.02 4.85 22.88
C GLY A 180 18.35 5.15 23.55
N ARG A 181 19.41 4.58 23.01
CA ARG A 181 20.79 4.90 23.41
C ARG A 181 21.72 4.84 22.22
N THR A 182 22.69 5.73 22.19
CA THR A 182 23.74 5.77 21.18
C THR A 182 25.09 6.05 21.82
N LEU A 183 26.17 5.72 21.13
CA LEU A 183 27.51 6.00 21.61
C LEU A 183 27.78 7.51 21.55
N ASP A 184 28.25 8.10 22.65
CA ASP A 184 28.79 9.46 22.60
C ASP A 184 30.18 9.41 21.96
N LYS A 185 30.21 9.58 20.63
CA LYS A 185 31.43 9.48 19.83
C LYS A 185 32.45 10.56 20.19
N VAL A 186 31.99 11.74 20.61
CA VAL A 186 32.90 12.85 20.94
C VAL A 186 33.66 12.51 22.21
N THR A 187 32.96 12.16 23.27
CA THR A 187 33.60 11.77 24.53
C THR A 187 34.36 10.45 24.41
N ALA A 188 33.89 9.50 23.59
CA ALA A 188 34.58 8.24 23.34
C ALA A 188 35.94 8.44 22.64
N SER A 189 36.01 9.30 21.62
CA SER A 189 37.28 9.63 20.93
C SER A 189 38.31 10.21 21.89
N GLU A 190 37.91 11.18 22.73
CA GLU A 190 38.82 11.79 23.71
C GLU A 190 39.33 10.77 24.72
N ARG A 191 38.43 9.93 25.26
CA ARG A 191 38.82 8.89 26.21
C ARG A 191 39.74 7.84 25.59
N LEU A 192 39.53 7.49 24.33
CA LEU A 192 40.40 6.55 23.62
C LEU A 192 41.80 7.13 23.42
N ARG A 193 41.90 8.42 23.06
CA ARG A 193 43.18 9.14 22.96
C ARG A 193 43.93 9.13 24.29
N THR A 194 43.25 9.46 25.39
CA THR A 194 43.86 9.43 26.73
C THR A 194 44.28 8.02 27.14
N ALA A 195 43.48 6.99 26.83
CA ALA A 195 43.82 5.60 27.14
C ALA A 195 45.03 5.09 26.35
N LEU A 196 45.27 5.60 25.14
CA LEU A 196 46.46 5.28 24.34
C LEU A 196 47.75 5.84 24.96
N LEU A 197 47.68 6.96 25.66
CA LEU A 197 48.83 7.56 26.33
C LEU A 197 49.02 7.05 27.78
N SER A 198 48.01 6.37 28.32
CA SER A 198 48.04 5.77 29.66
C SER A 198 48.66 4.37 29.66
N GLN A 199 49.19 3.95 30.82
CA GLN A 199 49.58 2.55 31.06
C GLN A 199 48.36 1.63 31.18
N ASP A 200 47.20 2.16 31.58
CA ASP A 200 45.95 1.41 31.65
C ASP A 200 45.28 1.35 30.27
N ARG A 201 45.27 0.16 29.67
CA ARG A 201 44.69 -0.13 28.34
C ARG A 201 43.19 -0.41 28.38
N GLU A 202 42.50 0.15 29.37
CA GLU A 202 41.07 -0.05 29.55
C GLU A 202 40.33 1.29 29.60
N VAL A 203 39.25 1.39 28.81
CA VAL A 203 38.49 2.64 28.70
C VAL A 203 37.00 2.36 28.72
N SER A 204 36.23 3.13 29.48
CA SER A 204 34.77 3.07 29.44
C SER A 204 34.22 4.15 28.51
N PHE A 205 33.39 3.76 27.54
CA PHE A 205 32.72 4.73 26.66
C PHE A 205 31.31 5.08 27.16
N PRO A 206 30.98 6.38 27.26
CA PRO A 206 29.66 6.81 27.67
C PRO A 206 28.63 6.63 26.54
N LEU A 207 27.39 6.38 26.95
CA LEU A 207 26.23 6.35 26.08
C LEU A 207 25.43 7.64 26.28
N THR A 208 24.92 8.21 25.20
CA THR A 208 23.92 9.27 25.21
C THR A 208 22.53 8.67 25.05
N VAL A 209 21.59 9.12 25.88
CA VAL A 209 20.18 8.74 25.75
C VAL A 209 19.58 9.49 24.56
N VAL A 210 18.87 8.76 23.70
CA VAL A 210 18.11 9.35 22.59
C VAL A 210 16.64 9.30 22.98
N GLU A 211 16.04 10.47 23.15
CA GLU A 211 14.61 10.56 23.46
C GLU A 211 13.76 10.15 22.25
N PRO A 212 12.62 9.45 22.46
CA PRO A 212 11.65 9.18 21.42
C PRO A 212 11.00 10.47 20.93
N GLU A 213 10.57 10.47 19.66
CA GLU A 213 9.83 11.59 19.07
C GLU A 213 8.51 11.82 19.81
N VAL A 214 7.83 10.73 20.16
CA VAL A 214 6.63 10.76 21.01
C VAL A 214 6.93 10.21 22.39
N SER A 215 7.12 11.12 23.35
CA SER A 215 7.33 10.74 24.76
C SER A 215 6.07 10.17 25.44
N SER A 216 6.27 9.33 26.45
CA SER A 216 5.21 8.84 27.35
C SER A 216 4.40 9.97 28.00
N THR A 217 5.06 11.09 28.31
CA THR A 217 4.42 12.28 28.87
C THR A 217 3.51 12.97 27.85
N ALA A 218 3.96 13.08 26.60
CA ALA A 218 3.15 13.63 25.51
C ALA A 218 1.93 12.74 25.23
N ALA A 219 2.11 11.42 25.15
CA ALA A 219 1.03 10.46 24.96
C ALA A 219 0.00 10.52 26.11
N THR A 220 0.44 10.55 27.36
CA THR A 220 -0.45 10.66 28.53
C THR A 220 -1.27 11.95 28.49
N ARG A 221 -0.62 13.08 28.20
CA ARG A 221 -1.30 14.38 28.06
C ARG A 221 -2.33 14.36 26.95
N PHE A 222 -2.00 13.77 25.80
CA PHE A 222 -2.91 13.63 24.67
C PHE A 222 -4.11 12.75 25.02
N VAL A 223 -3.89 11.64 25.73
CA VAL A 223 -4.93 10.75 26.24
C VAL A 223 -5.90 11.51 27.15
N THR A 224 -5.38 12.23 28.14
CA THR A 224 -6.22 12.98 29.09
C THR A 224 -6.98 14.13 28.42
N LYS A 225 -6.34 14.89 27.52
CA LYS A 225 -6.90 16.13 26.99
C LYS A 225 -7.70 15.98 25.69
N LYS A 226 -7.46 14.92 24.90
CA LYS A 226 -7.99 14.79 23.54
C LYS A 226 -8.57 13.40 23.28
N ALA A 227 -7.76 12.35 23.35
CA ALA A 227 -8.17 11.01 22.93
C ALA A 227 -9.22 10.37 23.85
N GLY A 228 -9.04 10.46 25.17
CA GLY A 228 -10.00 9.96 26.17
C GLY A 228 -11.39 10.59 26.02
N PRO A 229 -11.52 11.94 26.07
CA PRO A 229 -12.77 12.62 25.79
C PRO A 229 -13.37 12.24 24.43
N ALA A 230 -12.53 12.06 23.40
CA ALA A 230 -13.02 11.77 22.05
C ALA A 230 -13.79 10.45 21.93
N VAL A 231 -13.41 9.42 22.68
CA VAL A 231 -14.08 8.12 22.68
C VAL A 231 -14.98 7.90 23.92
N SER A 232 -15.16 8.91 24.76
CA SER A 232 -15.92 8.81 26.02
C SER A 232 -17.42 8.56 25.84
N ALA A 233 -18.00 9.00 24.72
CA ALA A 233 -19.42 8.90 24.45
C ALA A 233 -19.70 8.74 22.93
N PRO A 234 -20.88 8.25 22.53
CA PRO A 234 -21.32 8.27 21.14
C PRO A 234 -21.34 9.70 20.55
N VAL A 235 -21.22 9.78 19.23
CA VAL A 235 -21.50 11.01 18.47
C VAL A 235 -22.87 10.91 17.79
N ARG A 236 -23.58 12.03 17.64
CA ARG A 236 -24.87 12.06 16.95
C ARG A 236 -24.73 12.77 15.62
N LEU A 237 -24.99 12.04 14.53
CA LEU A 237 -24.97 12.58 13.18
C LEU A 237 -26.39 12.82 12.68
N ARG A 238 -26.67 14.05 12.26
CA ARG A 238 -27.99 14.43 11.72
C ARG A 238 -27.93 14.44 10.20
N VAL A 239 -28.66 13.53 9.57
CA VAL A 239 -28.76 13.41 8.12
C VAL A 239 -30.24 13.49 7.74
N LEU A 240 -30.64 14.56 7.04
CA LEU A 240 -32.02 14.80 6.58
C LEU A 240 -33.10 14.62 7.67
N GLY A 241 -32.86 15.20 8.85
CA GLY A 241 -33.79 15.10 9.97
C GLY A 241 -33.73 13.78 10.75
N GLN A 242 -33.06 12.76 10.25
CA GLN A 242 -32.77 11.54 11.00
C GLN A 242 -31.53 11.74 11.87
N THR A 243 -31.58 11.27 13.12
CA THR A 243 -30.43 11.27 14.02
C THR A 243 -29.83 9.87 14.13
N LEU A 244 -28.57 9.74 13.78
CA LEU A 244 -27.78 8.51 13.82
C LEU A 244 -26.79 8.59 14.98
N THR A 245 -26.93 7.70 15.96
CA THR A 245 -26.00 7.63 17.10
C THR A 245 -24.87 6.65 16.79
N VAL A 246 -23.67 7.16 16.56
CA VAL A 246 -22.48 6.38 16.22
C VAL A 246 -21.65 6.16 17.50
N PRO A 247 -21.58 4.94 18.05
CA PRO A 247 -20.88 4.67 19.29
C PRO A 247 -19.35 4.57 19.08
N PRO A 248 -18.53 4.77 20.14
CA PRO A 248 -17.06 4.68 20.06
C PRO A 248 -16.55 3.37 19.48
N ARG A 249 -17.22 2.25 19.76
CA ARG A 249 -16.89 0.94 19.17
C ARG A 249 -16.91 0.90 17.64
N VAL A 250 -17.56 1.86 16.97
CA VAL A 250 -17.61 2.00 15.50
C VAL A 250 -16.49 2.89 14.99
N PHE A 251 -16.34 4.09 15.56
CA PHE A 251 -15.38 5.06 15.01
C PHE A 251 -13.99 4.96 15.64
N GLY A 252 -13.87 4.48 16.87
CA GLY A 252 -12.61 4.35 17.59
C GLY A 252 -11.57 3.53 16.81
N PRO A 253 -11.89 2.31 16.34
CA PRO A 253 -10.94 1.53 15.53
C PRO A 253 -10.55 2.13 14.18
N ALA A 254 -11.19 3.22 13.76
CA ALA A 254 -10.81 4.01 12.59
C ALA A 254 -10.09 5.31 12.96
N LEU A 255 -9.89 5.60 14.25
CA LEU A 255 -9.10 6.75 14.72
C LEU A 255 -7.61 6.42 14.64
N GLU A 256 -6.85 7.39 14.15
CA GLU A 256 -5.40 7.34 14.05
C GLU A 256 -4.80 8.52 14.82
N VAL A 257 -3.56 8.34 15.28
CA VAL A 257 -2.79 9.41 15.93
C VAL A 257 -1.64 9.77 15.02
N SER A 258 -1.57 11.03 14.62
CA SER A 258 -0.44 11.57 13.86
C SER A 258 0.36 12.53 14.73
N ALA A 259 1.69 12.39 14.72
CA ALA A 259 2.59 13.41 15.23
C ALA A 259 2.57 14.62 14.27
N GLY A 260 2.38 15.82 14.83
CA GLY A 260 2.70 17.08 14.16
C GLY A 260 3.90 17.74 14.83
N ASP A 261 4.38 18.87 14.28
CA ASP A 261 5.62 19.55 14.71
C ASP A 261 5.73 19.83 16.22
N ARG A 262 4.61 19.91 16.95
CA ARG A 262 4.59 20.24 18.39
C ARG A 262 3.57 19.46 19.24
N ASP A 263 2.67 18.68 18.65
CA ASP A 263 1.59 17.99 19.39
C ASP A 263 1.06 16.77 18.62
N LEU A 264 0.40 15.87 19.34
CA LEU A 264 -0.35 14.74 18.77
C LEU A 264 -1.75 15.17 18.33
N HIS A 265 -2.18 14.69 17.17
CA HIS A 265 -3.51 14.98 16.60
C HIS A 265 -4.29 13.71 16.29
N LEU A 266 -5.62 13.77 16.48
CA LEU A 266 -6.53 12.72 16.02
C LEU A 266 -6.82 12.89 14.53
N ARG A 267 -6.66 11.80 13.80
CA ARG A 267 -7.15 11.63 12.43
C ARG A 267 -8.16 10.49 12.42
N ILE A 268 -8.85 10.35 11.29
CA ILE A 268 -9.79 9.26 11.08
C ILE A 268 -9.57 8.69 9.69
N ASP A 269 -9.39 7.38 9.62
CA ASP A 269 -9.47 6.63 8.38
C ASP A 269 -10.95 6.60 7.95
N ALA A 270 -11.24 7.41 6.93
CA ALA A 270 -12.58 7.59 6.39
C ALA A 270 -13.15 6.30 5.79
N GLU A 271 -12.32 5.48 5.14
CA GLU A 271 -12.74 4.24 4.49
C GLU A 271 -12.99 3.15 5.53
N ALA A 272 -12.07 2.99 6.48
CA ALA A 272 -12.26 2.05 7.60
C ALA A 272 -13.52 2.40 8.42
N LEU A 273 -13.79 3.69 8.65
CA LEU A 273 -15.01 4.13 9.30
C LEU A 273 -16.25 3.79 8.46
N MET A 274 -16.23 4.04 7.14
CA MET A 274 -17.38 3.80 6.26
C MET A 274 -17.72 2.30 6.19
N ALA A 275 -16.72 1.43 6.08
CA ALA A 275 -16.90 -0.02 6.13
C ALA A 275 -17.61 -0.47 7.42
N ARG A 276 -17.29 0.15 8.56
CA ARG A 276 -17.91 -0.15 9.86
C ARG A 276 -19.26 0.55 10.06
N SER A 277 -19.67 1.41 9.13
CA SER A 277 -20.87 2.26 9.21
C SER A 277 -22.01 1.84 8.29
N GLN A 278 -21.90 0.70 7.58
CA GLN A 278 -22.93 0.24 6.61
C GLN A 278 -24.34 0.19 7.18
N ARG A 279 -24.52 -0.32 8.41
CA ARG A 279 -25.83 -0.33 9.10
C ARG A 279 -26.45 1.05 9.32
N PHE A 280 -25.64 2.12 9.34
CA PHE A 280 -26.14 3.50 9.43
C PHE A 280 -26.54 4.01 8.05
N MET A 281 -25.76 3.69 7.02
CA MET A 281 -26.08 4.01 5.62
C MET A 281 -27.40 3.37 5.20
N GLU A 282 -27.66 2.15 5.64
CA GLU A 282 -28.93 1.46 5.41
C GLU A 282 -30.15 2.20 5.99
N ARG A 283 -29.97 2.95 7.07
CA ARG A 283 -31.07 3.65 7.74
C ARG A 283 -31.38 5.01 7.10
N LEU A 284 -30.50 5.52 6.24
CA LEU A 284 -30.65 6.82 5.62
C LEU A 284 -31.94 6.91 4.78
N PRO A 285 -32.68 8.03 4.88
CA PRO A 285 -33.87 8.24 4.06
C PRO A 285 -33.47 8.49 2.61
N ARG A 286 -34.37 8.15 1.67
CA ARG A 286 -34.19 8.36 0.22
C ARG A 286 -32.99 7.60 -0.36
N ARG A 287 -33.03 6.27 -0.25
CA ARG A 287 -32.13 5.40 -1.01
C ARG A 287 -32.36 5.58 -2.53
N PRO A 288 -31.32 5.41 -3.36
CA PRO A 288 -31.50 5.43 -4.80
C PRO A 288 -32.45 4.29 -5.20
N VAL A 289 -33.37 4.58 -6.10
CA VAL A 289 -34.32 3.61 -6.66
C VAL A 289 -34.06 3.52 -8.15
N ASP A 290 -33.77 2.32 -8.61
CA ASP A 290 -33.56 2.05 -10.04
C ASP A 290 -34.82 2.35 -10.85
N ALA A 291 -34.59 2.86 -12.06
CA ALA A 291 -35.59 2.84 -13.10
C ALA A 291 -35.95 1.39 -13.43
N ARG A 292 -37.12 1.16 -13.98
CA ARG A 292 -37.49 -0.17 -14.49
C ARG A 292 -38.42 -0.03 -15.68
N ILE A 293 -38.52 -1.10 -16.44
CA ILE A 293 -39.51 -1.21 -17.52
C ILE A 293 -40.64 -2.07 -16.97
N GLU A 294 -41.87 -1.59 -17.12
CA GLU A 294 -43.09 -2.34 -16.80
C GLU A 294 -43.96 -2.43 -18.03
N ILE A 295 -44.71 -3.51 -18.17
CA ILE A 295 -45.76 -3.61 -19.20
C ILE A 295 -47.07 -3.11 -18.59
N ARG A 296 -47.64 -2.04 -19.14
CA ARG A 296 -48.98 -1.55 -18.75
C ARG A 296 -49.83 -1.39 -20.01
N GLY A 297 -51.01 -2.01 -20.00
CA GLY A 297 -51.90 -2.00 -21.17
C GLY A 297 -51.25 -2.60 -22.43
N GLY A 298 -50.35 -3.58 -22.28
CA GLY A 298 -49.63 -4.22 -23.39
C GLY A 298 -48.49 -3.40 -23.99
N LEU A 299 -48.09 -2.29 -23.37
CA LEU A 299 -46.99 -1.44 -23.83
C LEU A 299 -45.87 -1.35 -22.78
N PRO A 300 -44.59 -1.31 -23.21
CA PRO A 300 -43.47 -1.09 -22.31
C PRO A 300 -43.40 0.37 -21.88
N ILE A 301 -43.41 0.61 -20.57
CA ILE A 301 -43.33 1.93 -19.95
C ILE A 301 -42.11 1.98 -19.05
N VAL A 302 -41.27 3.00 -19.25
CA VAL A 302 -40.16 3.30 -18.33
C VAL A 302 -40.73 3.96 -17.07
N VAL A 303 -40.70 3.25 -15.96
CA VAL A 303 -40.93 3.82 -14.63
C VAL A 303 -39.65 4.54 -14.20
N PRO A 304 -39.68 5.87 -13.98
CA PRO A 304 -38.48 6.62 -13.63
C PRO A 304 -37.86 6.14 -12.31
N GLY A 305 -36.54 5.99 -12.32
CA GLY A 305 -35.75 5.85 -11.11
C GLY A 305 -35.71 7.17 -10.33
N ARG A 306 -35.33 7.09 -9.07
CA ARG A 306 -35.15 8.26 -8.20
C ARG A 306 -33.71 8.28 -7.69
N ALA A 307 -33.06 9.43 -7.86
CA ALA A 307 -31.77 9.66 -7.23
C ALA A 307 -31.92 9.52 -5.71
N GLY A 308 -30.97 8.81 -5.12
CA GLY A 308 -30.86 8.67 -3.70
C GLY A 308 -29.94 9.71 -3.10
N ILE A 309 -29.79 9.57 -1.81
CA ILE A 309 -28.89 10.37 -1.02
C ILE A 309 -27.88 9.43 -0.35
N THR A 310 -26.62 9.83 -0.38
CA THR A 310 -25.52 9.16 0.31
C THR A 310 -24.64 10.19 1.01
N VAL A 311 -23.69 9.70 1.81
CA VAL A 311 -22.63 10.48 2.42
C VAL A 311 -21.32 9.82 2.04
N THR A 312 -20.37 10.60 1.52
CA THR A 312 -19.06 10.04 1.13
C THR A 312 -18.28 9.57 2.37
N PRO A 313 -17.32 8.62 2.23
CA PRO A 313 -16.41 8.26 3.32
C PRO A 313 -15.77 9.49 3.97
N LYS A 314 -15.28 10.42 3.14
CA LYS A 314 -14.65 11.67 3.58
C LYS A 314 -15.57 12.53 4.43
N ASP A 315 -16.80 12.78 3.98
CA ASP A 315 -17.75 13.65 4.66
C ASP A 315 -18.26 13.02 5.96
N TRP A 316 -18.44 11.70 5.95
CA TRP A 316 -18.80 10.92 7.14
C TRP A 316 -17.67 10.96 8.18
N GLY A 317 -16.44 10.68 7.78
CA GLY A 317 -15.24 10.74 8.63
C GLY A 317 -15.04 12.12 9.22
N ALA A 318 -15.08 13.17 8.39
CA ALA A 318 -14.91 14.54 8.85
C ALA A 318 -16.00 14.95 9.86
N ALA A 319 -17.26 14.55 9.65
CA ALA A 319 -18.34 14.81 10.60
C ALA A 319 -18.16 14.07 11.93
N VAL A 320 -17.78 12.79 11.88
CA VAL A 320 -17.49 11.99 13.09
C VAL A 320 -16.32 12.59 13.88
N LEU A 321 -15.20 12.92 13.22
CA LEU A 321 -14.02 13.47 13.90
C LEU A 321 -14.32 14.85 14.52
N ARG A 322 -15.05 15.71 13.81
CA ARG A 322 -15.49 17.01 14.36
C ARG A 322 -16.39 16.86 15.58
N ALA A 323 -17.33 15.90 15.56
CA ALA A 323 -18.20 15.65 16.71
C ALA A 323 -17.46 14.98 17.87
N ALA A 324 -16.56 14.04 17.57
CA ALA A 324 -15.81 13.29 18.58
C ALA A 324 -14.87 14.21 19.37
N THR A 325 -14.30 15.23 18.75
CA THR A 325 -13.38 16.19 19.40
C THR A 325 -14.08 17.29 20.21
N ARG A 326 -15.39 17.19 20.41
CA ARG A 326 -16.22 18.15 21.18
C ARG A 326 -16.80 17.50 22.43
N ASP A 327 -17.22 18.35 23.37
CA ASP A 327 -17.82 17.95 24.63
C ASP A 327 -19.34 18.19 24.65
N GLY A 328 -20.05 17.43 25.50
CA GLY A 328 -21.48 17.64 25.79
C GLY A 328 -22.38 17.67 24.55
N SER A 329 -23.20 18.72 24.42
CA SER A 329 -24.09 18.93 23.26
C SER A 329 -23.32 19.22 21.96
N GLY A 330 -22.02 19.52 22.04
CA GLY A 330 -21.14 19.72 20.89
C GLY A 330 -20.81 18.44 20.11
N ARG A 331 -21.20 17.25 20.63
CA ARG A 331 -21.03 15.94 19.96
C ARG A 331 -22.07 15.66 18.87
N ASP A 332 -22.67 16.72 18.33
CA ASP A 332 -23.61 16.69 17.21
C ASP A 332 -22.92 17.22 15.95
N ALA A 333 -23.02 16.50 14.85
CA ALA A 333 -22.55 16.98 13.55
C ALA A 333 -23.52 16.66 12.41
N ARG A 334 -23.39 17.41 11.32
CA ARG A 334 -24.08 17.18 10.06
C ARG A 334 -23.02 16.86 9.01
N PRO A 335 -22.98 15.62 8.47
CA PRO A 335 -22.14 15.34 7.32
C PRO A 335 -22.70 16.05 6.09
N GLU A 336 -21.80 16.37 5.16
CA GLU A 336 -22.20 16.84 3.83
C GLU A 336 -22.83 15.68 3.07
N ILE A 337 -23.86 16.00 2.29
CA ILE A 337 -24.70 15.02 1.62
C ILE A 337 -24.39 15.02 0.14
N SER A 338 -24.27 13.85 -0.46
CA SER A 338 -24.08 13.68 -1.90
C SER A 338 -25.27 12.97 -2.54
N SER A 339 -25.51 13.23 -3.82
CA SER A 339 -26.49 12.48 -4.61
C SER A 339 -25.94 11.10 -4.94
N ALA A 340 -26.68 10.05 -4.59
CA ALA A 340 -26.42 8.70 -5.09
C ALA A 340 -27.25 8.48 -6.35
N MET A 341 -26.60 8.27 -7.49
CA MET A 341 -27.33 7.86 -8.69
C MET A 341 -27.87 6.45 -8.51
N ALA A 342 -29.04 6.19 -9.10
CA ALA A 342 -29.53 4.84 -9.26
C ALA A 342 -28.53 4.01 -10.09
N GLN A 343 -28.39 2.73 -9.78
CA GLN A 343 -27.52 1.82 -10.54
C GLN A 343 -28.02 1.70 -11.97
N PHE A 344 -29.33 1.68 -12.15
CA PHE A 344 -29.99 1.78 -13.44
C PHE A 344 -30.88 3.02 -13.50
N THR A 345 -30.44 3.99 -14.30
CA THR A 345 -31.07 5.32 -14.39
C THR A 345 -32.22 5.37 -15.40
N THR A 346 -33.11 6.34 -15.24
CA THR A 346 -34.18 6.63 -16.21
C THR A 346 -33.62 6.91 -17.61
N GLN A 347 -32.45 7.55 -17.69
CA GLN A 347 -31.80 7.84 -18.96
C GLN A 347 -31.31 6.55 -19.63
N GLN A 348 -30.64 5.66 -18.89
CA GLN A 348 -30.21 4.36 -19.42
C GLN A 348 -31.41 3.53 -19.90
N ALA A 349 -32.49 3.47 -19.11
CA ALA A 349 -33.71 2.77 -19.52
C ALA A 349 -34.31 3.32 -20.83
N ARG A 350 -34.30 4.63 -21.02
CA ARG A 350 -34.75 5.26 -22.28
C ARG A 350 -33.81 4.98 -23.44
N LEU A 351 -32.49 4.94 -23.21
CA LEU A 351 -31.48 4.65 -24.22
C LEU A 351 -31.60 3.22 -24.76
N LEU A 352 -32.15 2.28 -23.99
CA LEU A 352 -32.45 0.93 -24.47
C LEU A 352 -33.55 0.87 -25.53
N ARG A 353 -34.38 1.92 -25.66
CA ARG A 353 -35.44 2.00 -26.69
C ARG A 353 -36.30 0.74 -26.77
N VAL A 354 -36.74 0.21 -25.63
CA VAL A 354 -37.75 -0.86 -25.59
C VAL A 354 -39.12 -0.24 -25.91
N GLN A 355 -39.59 -0.36 -27.14
CA GLN A 355 -40.72 0.44 -27.66
C GLN A 355 -41.97 -0.36 -28.00
N GLN A 356 -41.81 -1.59 -28.51
CA GLN A 356 -42.92 -2.38 -29.02
C GLN A 356 -42.69 -3.88 -28.79
N ARG A 357 -43.77 -4.66 -28.85
CA ARG A 357 -43.70 -6.11 -28.82
C ARG A 357 -43.14 -6.63 -30.15
N LEU A 358 -42.09 -7.45 -30.10
CA LEU A 358 -41.50 -8.11 -31.26
C LEU A 358 -42.20 -9.43 -31.57
N ALA A 359 -42.44 -10.25 -30.55
CA ALA A 359 -43.15 -11.52 -30.63
C ALA A 359 -43.84 -11.83 -29.31
N ALA A 360 -44.88 -12.65 -29.37
CA ALA A 360 -45.59 -13.22 -28.23
C ALA A 360 -45.98 -14.66 -28.58
N HIS A 361 -45.95 -15.53 -27.58
CA HIS A 361 -46.46 -16.89 -27.71
C HIS A 361 -47.17 -17.27 -26.41
N ALA A 362 -48.32 -17.92 -26.56
CA ALA A 362 -49.10 -18.46 -25.45
C ALA A 362 -49.16 -19.98 -25.58
N THR A 363 -48.53 -20.69 -24.66
CA THR A 363 -48.43 -22.16 -24.70
C THR A 363 -49.45 -22.76 -23.75
N ARG A 364 -50.28 -23.67 -24.26
CA ARG A 364 -51.25 -24.41 -23.44
C ARG A 364 -50.54 -25.47 -22.62
N TYR A 365 -50.99 -25.68 -21.40
CA TYR A 365 -50.46 -26.72 -20.52
C TYR A 365 -51.53 -27.27 -19.58
N THR A 366 -51.27 -28.46 -19.02
CA THR A 366 -52.00 -29.00 -17.89
C THR A 366 -51.04 -29.33 -16.75
N ASP A 367 -51.47 -29.12 -15.51
CA ASP A 367 -50.67 -29.41 -14.32
C ASP A 367 -50.27 -30.89 -14.26
N GLU A 368 -51.17 -31.78 -14.69
CA GLU A 368 -50.89 -33.22 -14.77
C GLU A 368 -49.76 -33.54 -15.77
N ALA A 369 -49.72 -32.85 -16.90
CA ALA A 369 -48.75 -33.15 -17.96
C ALA A 369 -47.36 -32.58 -17.64
N VAL A 370 -47.28 -31.34 -17.15
CA VAL A 370 -46.01 -30.61 -17.04
C VAL A 370 -45.70 -30.08 -15.63
N GLY A 371 -46.65 -30.09 -14.71
CA GLY A 371 -46.50 -29.49 -13.37
C GLY A 371 -46.66 -27.96 -13.37
N ASP A 372 -46.19 -27.32 -12.30
CA ASP A 372 -46.35 -25.87 -12.10
C ASP A 372 -45.40 -25.05 -12.99
N VAL A 373 -45.97 -24.33 -13.96
CA VAL A 373 -45.26 -23.41 -14.86
C VAL A 373 -45.15 -21.98 -14.30
N THR A 374 -45.79 -21.68 -13.16
CA THR A 374 -45.78 -20.36 -12.54
C THR A 374 -44.40 -19.98 -12.04
N VAL A 375 -43.69 -20.94 -11.44
CA VAL A 375 -42.32 -20.74 -10.94
C VAL A 375 -41.35 -20.34 -12.07
N PRO A 376 -41.21 -21.11 -13.16
CA PRO A 376 -40.34 -20.72 -14.26
C PRO A 376 -40.80 -19.43 -14.96
N ALA A 377 -42.11 -19.20 -15.15
CA ALA A 377 -42.60 -17.96 -15.76
C ALA A 377 -42.27 -16.72 -14.91
N ARG A 378 -42.53 -16.77 -13.60
CA ARG A 378 -42.25 -15.66 -12.67
C ARG A 378 -40.75 -15.40 -12.52
N ALA A 379 -39.92 -16.43 -12.67
CA ALA A 379 -38.47 -16.29 -12.72
C ALA A 379 -38.00 -15.60 -14.02
N LEU A 380 -38.74 -15.63 -15.12
CA LEU A 380 -38.36 -14.95 -16.36
C LEU A 380 -38.83 -13.51 -16.44
N ASP A 381 -39.99 -13.21 -15.86
CA ASP A 381 -40.61 -11.90 -15.95
C ASP A 381 -39.69 -10.78 -15.45
N GLY A 382 -39.65 -9.67 -16.18
CA GLY A 382 -38.79 -8.53 -15.85
C GLY A 382 -37.35 -8.64 -16.32
N THR A 383 -36.98 -9.73 -17.00
CA THR A 383 -35.60 -9.90 -17.51
C THR A 383 -35.31 -8.89 -18.61
N LEU A 384 -34.24 -8.11 -18.44
CA LEU A 384 -33.80 -7.08 -19.38
C LEU A 384 -32.40 -7.42 -19.91
N LEU A 385 -32.29 -7.59 -21.23
CA LEU A 385 -31.02 -7.86 -21.92
C LEU A 385 -30.53 -6.57 -22.56
N PHE A 386 -29.34 -6.12 -22.18
CA PHE A 386 -28.66 -5.01 -22.84
C PHE A 386 -28.14 -5.42 -24.23
N PRO A 387 -27.80 -4.47 -25.10
CA PRO A 387 -27.11 -4.78 -26.35
C PRO A 387 -25.84 -5.63 -26.10
N GLY A 388 -25.75 -6.78 -26.75
CA GLY A 388 -24.66 -7.75 -26.60
C GLY A 388 -24.87 -8.82 -25.52
N ASP A 389 -25.83 -8.65 -24.61
CA ASP A 389 -26.08 -9.59 -23.51
C ASP A 389 -26.57 -10.95 -23.99
N SER A 390 -26.17 -12.00 -23.28
CA SER A 390 -26.68 -13.36 -23.45
C SER A 390 -27.54 -13.77 -22.24
N PHE A 391 -28.71 -14.31 -22.53
CA PHE A 391 -29.62 -14.94 -21.58
C PHE A 391 -29.40 -16.45 -21.58
N ASN A 392 -28.96 -17.01 -20.45
CA ASN A 392 -28.90 -18.45 -20.22
C ASN A 392 -30.07 -18.86 -19.32
N PHE A 393 -30.97 -19.70 -19.84
CA PHE A 393 -32.20 -20.11 -19.16
C PHE A 393 -31.91 -20.80 -17.81
N ALA A 394 -30.94 -21.72 -17.78
CA ALA A 394 -30.59 -22.50 -16.60
C ALA A 394 -29.99 -21.64 -15.46
N LYS A 395 -29.46 -20.45 -15.77
CA LYS A 395 -28.99 -19.50 -14.74
C LYS A 395 -30.13 -18.70 -14.12
N ARG A 396 -31.29 -18.64 -14.77
CA ARG A 396 -32.43 -17.82 -14.32
C ARG A 396 -33.54 -18.64 -13.67
N VAL A 397 -33.74 -19.86 -14.14
CA VAL A 397 -34.83 -20.76 -13.76
C VAL A 397 -34.26 -22.01 -13.10
N ASP A 398 -34.81 -22.40 -11.95
CA ASP A 398 -34.52 -23.70 -11.33
C ASP A 398 -35.19 -24.81 -12.13
N ILE A 399 -34.39 -25.55 -12.91
CA ILE A 399 -34.85 -26.66 -13.74
C ILE A 399 -35.19 -27.89 -12.89
N GLY A 400 -34.47 -28.10 -11.79
CA GLY A 400 -34.58 -29.32 -10.98
C GLY A 400 -35.93 -29.46 -10.30
N GLY A 401 -36.55 -28.34 -9.92
CA GLY A 401 -37.86 -28.31 -9.26
C GLY A 401 -39.02 -28.79 -10.16
N SER A 402 -38.98 -28.50 -11.46
CA SER A 402 -40.00 -28.98 -12.42
C SER A 402 -39.45 -29.03 -13.85
N PRO A 403 -38.73 -30.10 -14.24
CA PRO A 403 -38.03 -30.16 -15.53
C PRO A 403 -38.95 -30.04 -16.74
N LYS A 404 -40.16 -30.61 -16.66
CA LYS A 404 -41.16 -30.56 -17.74
C LYS A 404 -41.72 -29.15 -17.91
N ALA A 405 -42.12 -28.48 -16.82
CA ALA A 405 -42.56 -27.10 -16.86
C ALA A 405 -41.45 -26.17 -17.34
N ALA A 406 -40.21 -26.35 -16.85
CA ALA A 406 -39.05 -25.59 -17.28
C ALA A 406 -38.79 -25.74 -18.78
N SER A 407 -38.86 -26.97 -19.32
CA SER A 407 -38.72 -27.24 -20.75
C SER A 407 -39.84 -26.60 -21.59
N LEU A 408 -41.09 -26.67 -21.13
CA LEU A 408 -42.20 -26.01 -21.81
C LEU A 408 -42.00 -24.49 -21.91
N VAL A 409 -41.62 -23.87 -20.79
CA VAL A 409 -41.35 -22.42 -20.76
C VAL A 409 -40.11 -22.07 -21.57
N ALA A 410 -39.05 -22.88 -21.53
CA ALA A 410 -37.86 -22.70 -22.36
C ALA A 410 -38.20 -22.78 -23.86
N ALA A 411 -39.01 -23.75 -24.29
CA ALA A 411 -39.50 -23.84 -25.66
C ALA A 411 -40.29 -22.59 -26.07
N THR A 412 -41.12 -22.06 -25.16
CA THR A 412 -41.88 -20.83 -25.39
C THR A 412 -40.94 -19.62 -25.54
N VAL A 413 -39.93 -19.47 -24.68
CA VAL A 413 -38.87 -18.45 -24.78
C VAL A 413 -38.10 -18.58 -26.10
N TYR A 414 -37.75 -19.80 -26.49
CA TYR A 414 -37.06 -20.09 -27.73
C TYR A 414 -37.88 -19.66 -28.94
N ASP A 415 -39.17 -20.01 -29.03
CA ASP A 415 -40.03 -19.64 -30.15
C ASP A 415 -40.12 -18.10 -30.31
N VAL A 416 -40.35 -17.37 -29.22
CA VAL A 416 -40.43 -15.90 -29.29
C VAL A 416 -39.09 -15.25 -29.59
N ALA A 417 -37.97 -15.77 -29.05
CA ALA A 417 -36.63 -15.29 -29.36
C ALA A 417 -36.27 -15.55 -30.83
N PHE A 418 -36.61 -16.74 -31.33
CA PHE A 418 -36.38 -17.15 -32.70
C PHE A 418 -37.14 -16.26 -33.68
N ARG A 419 -38.42 -15.96 -33.41
CA ARG A 419 -39.27 -15.06 -34.21
C ARG A 419 -38.89 -13.59 -34.10
N SER A 420 -38.32 -13.18 -32.96
CA SER A 420 -37.88 -11.79 -32.71
C SER A 420 -36.52 -11.45 -33.32
N GLY A 421 -35.81 -12.46 -33.84
CA GLY A 421 -34.50 -12.27 -34.49
C GLY A 421 -33.34 -12.18 -33.51
N LEU A 422 -33.51 -12.67 -32.28
CA LEU A 422 -32.40 -12.87 -31.36
C LEU A 422 -31.50 -14.00 -31.87
N THR A 423 -30.22 -13.93 -31.56
CA THR A 423 -29.28 -15.00 -31.89
C THR A 423 -29.49 -16.16 -30.93
N ILE A 424 -29.62 -17.37 -31.47
CA ILE A 424 -29.70 -18.59 -30.67
C ILE A 424 -28.26 -19.09 -30.57
N VAL A 425 -27.65 -18.95 -29.39
CA VAL A 425 -26.27 -19.36 -29.14
C VAL A 425 -26.21 -20.86 -28.90
N GLU A 426 -27.16 -21.35 -28.11
CA GLU A 426 -27.27 -22.76 -27.75
C GLU A 426 -28.74 -23.14 -27.63
N ARG A 427 -29.09 -24.31 -28.14
CA ARG A 427 -30.44 -24.89 -28.07
C ARG A 427 -30.31 -26.40 -28.16
N THR A 428 -30.92 -27.09 -27.20
CA THR A 428 -31.22 -28.52 -27.32
C THR A 428 -32.68 -28.70 -27.72
N SER A 429 -32.96 -29.42 -28.80
CA SER A 429 -34.34 -29.79 -29.18
C SER A 429 -34.86 -30.93 -28.30
N SER A 430 -36.18 -31.07 -28.21
CA SER A 430 -36.82 -32.24 -27.63
C SER A 430 -36.53 -33.47 -28.49
N PRO A 431 -36.32 -34.66 -27.89
CA PRO A 431 -36.07 -35.88 -28.64
C PRO A 431 -37.31 -36.39 -29.40
N PHE A 432 -38.51 -35.93 -29.02
CA PHE A 432 -39.79 -36.36 -29.59
C PHE A 432 -40.64 -35.15 -29.96
N TYR A 433 -41.46 -35.30 -31.00
CA TYR A 433 -42.41 -34.26 -31.42
C TYR A 433 -43.77 -34.50 -30.78
N ASP A 434 -44.23 -33.56 -29.95
CA ASP A 434 -45.49 -33.64 -29.20
C ASP A 434 -46.62 -32.77 -29.78
N GLY A 435 -46.32 -31.98 -30.83
CA GLY A 435 -47.28 -31.09 -31.48
C GLY A 435 -47.54 -29.77 -30.75
N GLN A 436 -46.84 -29.46 -29.65
CA GLN A 436 -47.03 -28.20 -28.92
C GLN A 436 -46.47 -27.00 -29.68
N PHE A 437 -45.38 -27.20 -30.43
CA PHE A 437 -44.73 -26.17 -31.24
C PHE A 437 -44.68 -26.58 -32.71
N SER A 438 -44.44 -25.60 -33.60
CA SER A 438 -44.13 -25.91 -35.00
C SER A 438 -42.88 -26.81 -35.06
N PRO A 439 -42.82 -27.84 -35.94
CA PRO A 439 -41.69 -28.75 -35.96
C PRO A 439 -40.38 -28.01 -36.25
N GLY A 440 -39.34 -28.36 -35.49
CA GLY A 440 -38.03 -27.72 -35.50
C GLY A 440 -37.98 -26.38 -34.75
N VAL A 441 -39.06 -25.97 -34.07
CA VAL A 441 -39.14 -24.71 -33.30
C VAL A 441 -39.46 -24.96 -31.80
N ASP A 442 -38.89 -25.99 -31.21
CA ASP A 442 -39.07 -26.39 -29.80
C ASP A 442 -37.74 -26.35 -29.02
N ALA A 443 -37.75 -26.37 -27.69
CA ALA A 443 -36.52 -26.51 -26.90
C ALA A 443 -36.75 -27.37 -25.66
N SER A 444 -35.67 -27.95 -25.15
CA SER A 444 -35.65 -28.73 -23.92
C SER A 444 -34.51 -28.24 -23.03
N VAL A 445 -34.68 -28.33 -21.71
CA VAL A 445 -33.65 -27.96 -20.72
C VAL A 445 -33.52 -29.04 -19.64
N GLY A 446 -32.31 -29.24 -19.14
CA GLY A 446 -31.98 -30.34 -18.24
C GLY A 446 -30.48 -30.36 -17.93
N SER A 447 -29.95 -31.50 -17.47
CA SER A 447 -28.52 -31.64 -17.16
C SER A 447 -27.62 -31.45 -18.38
N GLU A 448 -28.04 -32.01 -19.53
CA GLU A 448 -27.31 -31.96 -20.81
C GLU A 448 -28.02 -31.06 -21.85
N ALA A 449 -29.14 -30.43 -21.47
CA ALA A 449 -29.99 -29.67 -22.37
C ALA A 449 -30.01 -28.19 -21.97
N ALA A 450 -29.71 -27.32 -22.92
CA ALA A 450 -29.51 -25.89 -22.66
C ALA A 450 -30.27 -25.00 -23.64
N LEU A 451 -30.56 -23.79 -23.17
CA LEU A 451 -31.07 -22.70 -23.98
C LEU A 451 -30.31 -21.41 -23.64
N VAL A 452 -29.56 -20.91 -24.61
CA VAL A 452 -28.84 -19.63 -24.53
C VAL A 452 -29.19 -18.78 -25.74
N VAL A 453 -29.71 -17.58 -25.49
CA VAL A 453 -30.05 -16.60 -26.53
C VAL A 453 -29.28 -15.30 -26.31
N ARG A 454 -28.94 -14.58 -27.37
CA ARG A 454 -28.16 -13.34 -27.31
C ARG A 454 -28.85 -12.20 -28.04
N ASN A 455 -28.79 -11.01 -27.46
CA ASN A 455 -29.30 -9.78 -28.03
C ASN A 455 -28.22 -9.10 -28.89
N ASP A 456 -28.21 -9.35 -30.20
CA ASP A 456 -27.28 -8.71 -31.15
C ASP A 456 -27.80 -7.36 -31.69
N SER A 457 -28.90 -6.83 -31.13
CA SER A 457 -29.46 -5.55 -31.53
C SER A 457 -28.85 -4.39 -30.73
N PRO A 458 -28.86 -3.15 -31.26
CA PRO A 458 -28.44 -1.96 -30.51
C PRO A 458 -29.48 -1.51 -29.46
N PHE A 459 -30.55 -2.27 -29.26
CA PHE A 459 -31.66 -1.95 -28.36
C PHE A 459 -31.73 -2.96 -27.22
N GLY A 460 -32.34 -2.61 -26.10
CA GLY A 460 -32.63 -3.56 -25.03
C GLY A 460 -33.74 -4.52 -25.42
N VAL A 461 -33.73 -5.73 -24.86
CA VAL A 461 -34.83 -6.71 -24.99
C VAL A 461 -35.39 -6.99 -23.60
N TYR A 462 -36.68 -6.73 -23.41
CA TYR A 462 -37.41 -7.03 -22.18
C TYR A 462 -38.25 -8.30 -22.37
N ILE A 463 -38.10 -9.26 -21.46
CA ILE A 463 -38.89 -10.49 -21.41
C ILE A 463 -40.02 -10.29 -20.42
N HIS A 464 -41.25 -10.35 -20.91
CA HIS A 464 -42.45 -10.41 -20.10
C HIS A 464 -42.96 -11.84 -20.09
N ALA A 465 -43.17 -12.43 -18.92
CA ALA A 465 -43.69 -13.79 -18.80
C ALA A 465 -44.73 -13.87 -17.69
N TYR A 466 -45.87 -14.48 -17.97
CA TYR A 466 -46.96 -14.64 -17.00
C TYR A 466 -47.81 -15.85 -17.33
N VAL A 467 -48.63 -16.27 -16.37
CA VAL A 467 -49.56 -17.39 -16.52
C VAL A 467 -50.95 -16.84 -16.29
N ASP A 468 -51.92 -17.26 -17.10
CA ASP A 468 -53.33 -16.94 -16.84
C ASP A 468 -53.82 -17.64 -15.57
N SER A 469 -54.98 -17.22 -15.03
CA SER A 469 -55.58 -17.94 -13.91
C SER A 469 -55.85 -19.40 -14.30
N VAL A 470 -55.26 -20.35 -13.57
CA VAL A 470 -55.44 -21.78 -13.79
C VAL A 470 -56.90 -22.14 -13.54
N GLN A 471 -57.54 -22.80 -14.50
CA GLN A 471 -58.90 -23.30 -14.38
C GLN A 471 -58.85 -24.82 -14.58
N HIS A 472 -59.32 -25.58 -13.59
CA HIS A 472 -59.38 -27.06 -13.65
C HIS A 472 -58.03 -27.73 -14.01
N GLY A 473 -56.91 -27.19 -13.52
CA GLY A 473 -55.57 -27.75 -13.77
C GLY A 473 -55.05 -27.55 -15.19
N ALA A 474 -55.61 -26.62 -15.96
CA ALA A 474 -55.14 -26.23 -17.28
C ALA A 474 -55.01 -24.71 -17.40
N GLY A 475 -54.08 -24.24 -18.22
CA GLY A 475 -53.83 -22.82 -18.40
C GLY A 475 -53.00 -22.47 -19.63
N LEU A 476 -52.67 -21.19 -19.74
CA LEU A 476 -51.75 -20.64 -20.74
C LEU A 476 -50.56 -20.00 -20.02
N VAL A 477 -49.35 -20.36 -20.45
CA VAL A 477 -48.14 -19.59 -20.14
C VAL A 477 -47.84 -18.67 -21.31
N HIS A 478 -47.74 -17.38 -21.03
CA HIS A 478 -47.44 -16.33 -22.00
C HIS A 478 -45.98 -15.91 -21.86
N VAL A 479 -45.28 -15.82 -22.99
CA VAL A 479 -43.98 -15.16 -23.05
C VAL A 479 -44.05 -14.14 -24.18
N GLU A 480 -43.63 -12.92 -23.88
CA GLU A 480 -43.58 -11.81 -24.83
C GLU A 480 -42.21 -11.14 -24.78
N LEU A 481 -41.69 -10.78 -25.95
CA LEU A 481 -40.45 -10.01 -26.07
C LEU A 481 -40.76 -8.59 -26.55
N PHE A 482 -40.27 -7.61 -25.81
CA PHE A 482 -40.38 -6.19 -26.16
C PHE A 482 -39.01 -5.61 -26.50
N SER A 483 -38.93 -4.82 -27.57
CA SER A 483 -37.72 -4.11 -27.99
C SER A 483 -38.06 -3.05 -29.05
N SER A 484 -37.07 -2.52 -29.75
CA SER A 484 -37.24 -1.83 -31.03
C SER A 484 -36.95 -2.79 -32.17
N ARG A 485 -37.73 -2.69 -33.26
CA ARG A 485 -37.55 -3.57 -34.43
C ARG A 485 -36.20 -3.28 -35.09
N TYR A 486 -35.30 -4.26 -35.06
CA TYR A 486 -33.98 -4.17 -35.68
C TYR A 486 -33.87 -4.99 -36.97
N VAL A 487 -34.55 -6.14 -37.01
CA VAL A 487 -34.63 -7.02 -38.17
C VAL A 487 -36.07 -7.47 -38.41
N ARG A 488 -36.40 -7.76 -39.68
CA ARG A 488 -37.59 -8.49 -40.08
C ARG A 488 -37.22 -9.96 -40.26
N VAL A 489 -37.93 -10.84 -39.56
CA VAL A 489 -37.72 -12.29 -39.60
C VAL A 489 -38.73 -12.94 -40.53
N SER A 490 -38.25 -13.83 -41.40
CA SER A 490 -39.07 -14.75 -42.21
C SER A 490 -38.62 -16.17 -41.92
N ILE A 491 -39.57 -17.06 -41.66
CA ILE A 491 -39.31 -18.48 -41.35
C ILE A 491 -39.96 -19.34 -42.43
N LYS A 492 -39.22 -20.33 -42.94
CA LYS A 492 -39.74 -21.36 -43.86
C LYS A 492 -39.24 -22.73 -43.41
N SER A 493 -40.14 -23.70 -43.29
CA SER A 493 -39.79 -25.07 -42.96
C SER A 493 -39.82 -25.97 -44.19
N SER A 494 -38.98 -26.99 -44.23
CA SER A 494 -39.09 -28.07 -45.22
C SER A 494 -40.33 -28.94 -44.94
N PRO A 495 -40.77 -29.77 -45.89
CA PRO A 495 -41.53 -30.97 -45.56
C PRO A 495 -40.78 -31.85 -44.54
N ARG A 496 -41.50 -32.68 -43.81
CA ARG A 496 -40.89 -33.75 -42.98
C ARG A 496 -40.23 -34.76 -43.91
N TYR A 497 -39.03 -35.21 -43.58
CA TYR A 497 -38.29 -36.23 -44.33
C TYR A 497 -37.66 -37.25 -43.36
N ASP A 498 -37.10 -38.34 -43.90
CA ASP A 498 -36.59 -39.48 -43.11
C ASP A 498 -37.59 -39.93 -42.04
N VAL A 499 -38.85 -40.11 -42.45
CA VAL A 499 -39.94 -40.45 -41.52
C VAL A 499 -39.78 -41.91 -41.07
N VAL A 500 -39.77 -42.13 -39.77
CA VAL A 500 -39.67 -43.44 -39.13
C VAL A 500 -40.97 -43.74 -38.41
N ALA A 501 -41.64 -44.84 -38.78
CA ALA A 501 -42.88 -45.26 -38.14
C ALA A 501 -42.64 -45.71 -36.69
N PRO A 502 -43.58 -45.46 -35.76
CA PRO A 502 -43.50 -45.98 -34.40
C PRO A 502 -43.79 -47.48 -34.40
N GLN A 503 -43.17 -48.21 -33.46
CA GLN A 503 -43.50 -49.61 -33.20
C GLN A 503 -44.71 -49.72 -32.27
N VAL A 504 -45.29 -50.91 -32.18
CA VAL A 504 -46.36 -51.23 -31.22
C VAL A 504 -45.79 -52.14 -30.14
N LEU A 505 -45.75 -51.62 -28.91
CA LEU A 505 -45.31 -52.34 -27.72
C LEU A 505 -46.54 -52.85 -26.97
N LEU A 506 -46.56 -54.15 -26.69
CA LEU A 506 -47.56 -54.79 -25.85
C LEU A 506 -47.03 -54.82 -24.41
N ASP A 507 -47.78 -54.25 -23.47
CA ASP A 507 -47.44 -54.25 -22.05
C ASP A 507 -48.60 -54.87 -21.25
N THR A 508 -48.33 -55.99 -20.61
CA THR A 508 -49.28 -56.77 -19.80
C THR A 508 -49.15 -56.47 -18.31
N SER A 509 -48.38 -55.47 -17.93
CA SER A 509 -48.21 -55.10 -16.53
C SER A 509 -49.49 -54.43 -16.00
N PRO A 510 -49.85 -54.65 -14.72
CA PRO A 510 -51.01 -54.00 -14.10
C PRO A 510 -50.93 -52.46 -14.08
N GLN A 511 -49.74 -51.90 -14.30
CA GLN A 511 -49.47 -50.47 -14.27
C GLN A 511 -49.41 -49.85 -15.68
N CYS A 512 -49.72 -50.63 -16.72
CA CYS A 512 -49.62 -50.18 -18.10
C CYS A 512 -50.47 -48.92 -18.35
N ARG A 513 -49.87 -47.94 -19.02
CA ARG A 513 -50.57 -46.74 -19.49
C ARG A 513 -50.57 -46.73 -21.02
N PRO A 514 -51.75 -46.80 -21.67
CA PRO A 514 -51.81 -46.84 -23.11
C PRO A 514 -51.29 -45.52 -23.69
N ARG A 515 -50.58 -45.60 -24.80
CA ARG A 515 -50.00 -44.44 -25.47
C ARG A 515 -50.11 -44.61 -26.98
N GLN A 516 -50.49 -43.54 -27.67
CA GLN A 516 -50.48 -43.52 -29.13
C GLN A 516 -49.04 -43.37 -29.65
N GLY A 517 -48.72 -44.12 -30.72
CA GLY A 517 -47.42 -44.01 -31.38
C GLY A 517 -47.32 -42.72 -32.21
N VAL A 518 -46.15 -42.07 -32.18
CA VAL A 518 -45.85 -40.87 -32.95
C VAL A 518 -44.67 -41.16 -33.89
N PRO A 519 -44.79 -40.92 -35.20
CA PRO A 519 -43.67 -41.07 -36.12
C PRO A 519 -42.51 -40.14 -35.80
N GLY A 520 -41.29 -40.66 -35.90
CA GLY A 520 -40.07 -39.86 -35.94
C GLY A 520 -39.86 -39.26 -37.32
N PHE A 521 -39.13 -38.16 -37.42
CA PHE A 521 -38.79 -37.52 -38.68
C PHE A 521 -37.69 -36.48 -38.49
N LYS A 522 -37.08 -36.05 -39.60
CA LYS A 522 -36.19 -34.89 -39.67
C LYS A 522 -36.90 -33.72 -40.33
N ILE A 523 -36.51 -32.51 -39.94
CA ILE A 523 -36.99 -31.27 -40.55
C ILE A 523 -35.91 -30.19 -40.53
N ASP A 524 -35.90 -29.38 -41.58
CA ASP A 524 -35.06 -28.19 -41.67
C ASP A 524 -35.90 -26.92 -41.58
N VAL A 525 -35.54 -26.03 -40.67
CA VAL A 525 -36.17 -24.72 -40.47
C VAL A 525 -35.20 -23.63 -40.89
N ARG A 526 -35.55 -22.87 -41.93
CA ARG A 526 -34.76 -21.76 -42.43
C ARG A 526 -35.29 -20.43 -41.89
N ARG A 527 -34.46 -19.71 -41.15
CA ARG A 527 -34.73 -18.34 -40.67
C ARG A 527 -33.94 -17.34 -41.50
N THR A 528 -34.62 -16.32 -42.03
CA THR A 528 -33.99 -15.20 -42.75
C THR A 528 -34.27 -13.89 -42.03
N MET A 529 -33.23 -13.16 -41.68
CA MET A 529 -33.29 -11.90 -40.93
C MET A 529 -32.77 -10.75 -41.81
N ARG A 530 -33.61 -9.75 -42.06
CA ARG A 530 -33.27 -8.59 -42.92
C ARG A 530 -33.41 -7.29 -42.17
N ARG A 531 -32.44 -6.37 -42.30
CA ARG A 531 -32.52 -5.04 -41.66
C ARG A 531 -33.38 -4.07 -42.46
N ALA A 532 -33.38 -4.19 -43.79
CA ALA A 532 -34.15 -3.35 -44.70
C ALA A 532 -34.78 -4.17 -45.85
N ALA A 533 -35.71 -3.55 -46.58
CA ALA A 533 -36.20 -4.12 -47.82
C ALA A 533 -35.06 -4.18 -48.86
N GLY A 534 -34.91 -5.31 -49.55
CA GLY A 534 -33.81 -5.54 -50.50
C GLY A 534 -32.49 -6.06 -49.90
N ASP A 535 -32.35 -6.05 -48.57
CA ASP A 535 -31.21 -6.69 -47.88
C ASP A 535 -31.24 -8.22 -48.12
N PRO A 536 -30.16 -8.85 -48.63
CA PRO A 536 -30.10 -10.30 -48.79
C PRO A 536 -30.35 -11.04 -47.46
N GLY A 537 -30.03 -10.39 -46.33
CA GLY A 537 -30.29 -10.83 -44.98
C GLY A 537 -29.36 -11.95 -44.53
N ARG A 538 -29.24 -12.11 -43.20
CA ARG A 538 -28.59 -13.28 -42.60
C ARG A 538 -29.54 -14.47 -42.68
N ARG A 539 -29.05 -15.60 -43.20
CA ARG A 539 -29.80 -16.85 -43.27
C ARG A 539 -29.22 -17.84 -42.26
N GLU A 540 -30.11 -18.52 -41.58
CA GLU A 540 -29.78 -19.59 -40.65
C GLU A 540 -30.62 -20.82 -41.00
N LEU A 541 -30.01 -21.98 -40.90
CA LEU A 541 -30.66 -23.27 -41.08
C LEU A 541 -30.56 -24.02 -39.76
N THR A 542 -31.69 -24.46 -39.25
CA THR A 542 -31.76 -25.31 -38.07
C THR A 542 -32.25 -26.69 -38.50
N HIS A 543 -31.41 -27.69 -38.27
CA HIS A 543 -31.76 -29.09 -38.47
C HIS A 543 -32.28 -29.66 -37.15
N THR A 544 -33.38 -30.41 -37.20
CA THR A 544 -33.93 -31.08 -36.02
C THR A 544 -34.36 -32.48 -36.39
N GLN A 545 -33.99 -33.45 -35.55
CA GLN A 545 -34.40 -34.84 -35.66
C GLN A 545 -35.24 -35.21 -34.45
N TYR A 546 -36.43 -35.76 -34.70
CA TYR A 546 -37.28 -36.36 -33.69
C TYR A 546 -37.26 -37.87 -33.85
N SER A 547 -37.06 -38.57 -32.76
CA SER A 547 -37.22 -40.02 -32.67
C SER A 547 -38.69 -40.41 -32.70
N PRO A 548 -39.04 -41.60 -33.21
CA PRO A 548 -40.39 -42.13 -33.04
C PRO A 548 -40.68 -42.40 -31.56
N LEU A 549 -41.94 -42.20 -31.16
CA LEU A 549 -42.47 -42.68 -29.89
C LEU A 549 -43.33 -43.90 -30.16
N ASP A 550 -42.95 -45.05 -29.63
CA ASP A 550 -43.72 -46.28 -29.84
C ASP A 550 -45.09 -46.21 -29.17
N ALA A 551 -46.08 -46.81 -29.83
CA ALA A 551 -47.40 -47.03 -29.27
C ALA A 551 -47.33 -48.07 -28.15
N VAL A 552 -48.08 -47.86 -27.07
CA VAL A 552 -48.22 -48.84 -25.97
C VAL A 552 -49.67 -49.28 -25.94
N VAL A 553 -49.90 -50.58 -26.07
CA VAL A 553 -51.21 -51.20 -25.95
C VAL A 553 -51.19 -52.07 -24.70
N CYS A 554 -52.03 -51.69 -23.74
CA CYS A 554 -52.22 -52.44 -22.50
C CYS A 554 -53.14 -53.63 -22.73
N ARG A 555 -52.79 -54.78 -22.18
CA ARG A 555 -53.58 -56.01 -22.30
C ARG A 555 -53.82 -56.68 -20.97
#